data_AF-A0AAD7MZU4-F1
#
_entry.id   AF-A0AAD7MZU4-F1
#
_cell.length_a   1.000
_cell.length_b   1.000
_cell.length_c   1.000
_cell.angle_alpha   90.00
_cell.angle_beta   90.00
_cell.angle_gamma   90.00
#
_symmetry.space_group_name_H-M   'P 1'
#
loop_
_entity.id
_entity.type
_entity.pdbx_description
1 polymer ?
#
loop_
_entity_poly.entity_id
_entity_poly.type
_entity_poly.pdbx_seq_one_letter_code
_entity_poly.pdbx_strand_id
1 'polypeptide(L)'
;ALIAAIALVLLFTDHVYCLNHLRENMDKNLSRALGGGWVNFQQDFRTAYRAVLDKDFESKWHLVVARYLAAGDSLHNLSEVLTRWAWAWVSTIFTAGIRTNGRVKSENQVTKGITGPGKNLFQVFTALNEPTKEQSRDTVIRVREAARKSHPTQLETLFKSVLDLLRLHPRLFTLQMCHQQLELSLYYTTHALQLPHGIRNWVRHLDFFSSDRPHCKILVPSHLLKIVHTQSQATHILVLFPDGRYMCDCCMQENVGVVCRHYFVAWVKIPGLPFT
;
A
#
# COMPACT_ATOMS: atom_id res chain seq x y z
N ALA A 1 -2.34 11.10 25.59
CA ALA A 1 -1.86 12.48 25.35
C ALA A 1 -1.87 12.84 23.86
N LEU A 2 -1.02 12.24 23.01
CA LEU A 2 -0.90 12.62 21.59
C LEU A 2 -2.18 12.44 20.76
N ILE A 3 -2.89 11.31 20.89
CA ILE A 3 -4.12 11.04 20.13
C ILE A 3 -5.22 12.06 20.45
N ALA A 4 -5.42 12.36 21.74
CA ALA A 4 -6.38 13.36 22.19
C ALA A 4 -6.01 14.77 21.71
N ALA A 5 -4.72 15.11 21.69
CA ALA A 5 -4.25 16.40 21.19
C ALA A 5 -4.46 16.56 19.67
N ILE A 6 -4.22 15.51 18.88
CA ILE A 6 -4.47 15.53 17.43
C ILE A 6 -5.96 15.76 17.14
N ALA A 7 -6.84 15.10 17.88
CA ALA A 7 -8.29 15.29 17.73
C ALA A 7 -8.76 16.72 18.05
N LEU A 8 -7.99 17.49 18.82
CA LEU A 8 -8.30 18.88 19.17
C LEU A 8 -7.65 19.90 18.24
N VAL A 9 -6.43 19.63 17.76
CA VAL A 9 -5.61 20.59 17.00
C VAL A 9 -5.69 20.36 15.50
N LEU A 10 -5.86 19.11 15.06
CA LEU A 10 -5.83 18.69 13.65
C LEU A 10 -7.13 17.97 13.28
N LEU A 11 -8.23 18.72 13.31
CA LEU A 11 -9.61 18.22 13.19
C LEU A 11 -9.90 17.46 11.88
N PHE A 12 -9.09 17.66 10.83
CA PHE A 12 -9.23 17.02 9.53
C PHE A 12 -8.14 15.97 9.26
N THR A 13 -7.37 15.58 10.27
CA THR A 13 -6.29 14.59 10.12
C THR A 13 -6.74 13.22 10.61
N ASP A 14 -6.70 12.25 9.71
CA ASP A 14 -6.89 10.85 10.07
C ASP A 14 -5.70 10.34 10.87
N HIS A 15 -5.97 9.81 12.06
CA HIS A 15 -4.94 9.19 12.91
C HIS A 15 -4.97 7.67 12.79
N VAL A 16 -4.03 7.15 12.01
CA VAL A 16 -3.82 5.71 11.74
C VAL A 16 -2.61 5.19 12.50
N TYR A 17 -2.70 3.99 13.05
CA TYR A 17 -1.58 3.31 13.69
C TYR A 17 -0.61 2.75 12.65
N CYS A 18 0.68 3.01 12.87
CA CYS A 18 1.75 2.41 12.08
C CYS A 18 1.78 0.89 12.32
N LEU A 19 1.76 0.09 11.24
CA LEU A 19 1.75 -1.38 11.33
C LEU A 19 3.00 -1.91 12.03
N ASN A 20 4.15 -1.24 11.86
CA ASN A 20 5.38 -1.63 12.53
C ASN A 20 5.27 -1.47 14.06
N HIS A 21 4.81 -0.32 14.53
CA HIS A 21 4.61 -0.10 15.97
C HIS A 21 3.49 -0.97 16.54
N LEU A 22 2.44 -1.23 15.76
CA LEU A 22 1.40 -2.18 16.14
C LEU A 22 1.98 -3.58 16.33
N ARG A 23 2.82 -4.04 15.39
CA ARG A 23 3.52 -5.31 15.50
C ARG A 23 4.42 -5.36 16.71
N GLU A 24 5.24 -4.34 16.96
CA GLU A 24 6.10 -4.29 18.15
C GLU A 24 5.31 -4.32 19.47
N ASN A 25 4.14 -3.68 19.49
CA ASN A 25 3.21 -3.75 20.62
C ASN A 25 2.68 -5.18 20.82
N MET A 26 2.24 -5.83 19.74
CA MET A 26 1.80 -7.23 19.78
C MET A 26 2.93 -8.17 20.18
N ASP A 27 4.15 -8.00 19.66
CA ASP A 27 5.32 -8.80 20.04
C ASP A 27 5.57 -8.71 21.56
N LYS A 28 5.41 -7.52 22.17
CA LYS A 28 5.61 -7.30 23.62
C LYS A 28 4.49 -7.87 24.49
N ASN A 29 3.24 -7.69 24.08
CA ASN A 29 2.07 -7.97 24.93
C ASN A 29 1.41 -9.32 24.66
N LEU A 30 1.49 -9.81 23.42
CA LEU A 30 0.84 -11.05 23.00
C LEU A 30 1.82 -12.23 22.93
N SER A 31 3.09 -12.02 22.55
CA SER A 31 4.02 -13.13 22.35
C SER A 31 4.24 -13.98 23.59
N ARG A 32 4.32 -13.35 24.78
CA ARG A 32 4.50 -14.07 26.05
C ARG A 32 3.24 -14.87 26.43
N ALA A 33 2.07 -14.27 26.27
CA ALA A 33 0.79 -14.91 26.60
C ALA A 33 0.48 -16.09 25.67
N LEU A 34 0.88 -16.00 24.40
CA LEU A 34 0.58 -16.98 23.38
C LEU A 34 1.64 -18.09 23.25
N GLY A 35 2.85 -17.88 23.76
CA GLY A 35 3.93 -18.88 23.77
C GLY A 35 4.12 -19.55 22.40
N GLY A 36 4.02 -20.89 22.37
CA GLY A 36 4.13 -21.67 21.12
C GLY A 36 3.06 -21.37 20.06
N GLY A 37 1.92 -20.77 20.45
CA GLY A 37 0.86 -20.34 19.53
C GLY A 37 1.15 -19.03 18.79
N TRP A 38 2.24 -18.34 19.12
CA TRP A 38 2.59 -17.03 18.58
C TRP A 38 2.69 -16.98 17.05
N VAL A 39 3.37 -17.97 16.45
CA VAL A 39 3.56 -18.03 14.98
C VAL A 39 2.21 -18.20 14.26
N ASN A 40 1.34 -19.05 14.81
CA ASN A 40 0.00 -19.24 14.28
C ASN A 40 -0.83 -17.96 14.39
N PHE A 41 -0.74 -17.27 15.53
CA PHE A 41 -1.42 -15.99 15.71
C PHE A 41 -0.96 -14.96 14.68
N GLN A 42 0.35 -14.85 14.41
CA GLN A 42 0.86 -13.91 13.41
C GLN A 42 0.30 -14.19 12.00
N GLN A 43 0.11 -15.46 11.65
CA GLN A 43 -0.46 -15.85 10.36
C GLN A 43 -1.97 -15.57 10.29
N ASP A 44 -2.71 -15.89 11.35
CA ASP A 44 -4.15 -15.62 11.45
C ASP A 44 -4.41 -14.10 11.48
N PHE A 45 -3.64 -13.36 12.28
CA PHE A 45 -3.64 -11.89 12.30
C PHE A 45 -3.38 -11.31 10.92
N ARG A 46 -2.36 -11.81 10.19
CA ARG A 46 -2.05 -11.32 8.84
C ARG A 46 -3.21 -11.58 7.88
N THR A 47 -3.88 -12.72 8.03
CA THR A 47 -5.03 -13.11 7.21
C THR A 47 -6.24 -12.21 7.47
N ALA A 48 -6.53 -11.94 8.75
CA ALA A 48 -7.56 -10.99 9.16
C ALA A 48 -7.22 -9.57 8.71
N TYR A 49 -6.01 -9.09 9.05
CA TYR A 49 -5.52 -7.76 8.69
C TYR A 49 -5.59 -7.49 7.18
N ARG A 50 -5.30 -8.47 6.31
CA ARG A 50 -5.37 -8.30 4.85
C ARG A 50 -6.79 -8.34 4.28
N ALA A 51 -7.80 -8.61 5.10
CA ALA A 51 -9.18 -8.49 4.66
C ALA A 51 -9.46 -7.03 4.29
N VAL A 52 -10.06 -6.85 3.11
CA VAL A 52 -10.32 -5.52 2.59
C VAL A 52 -11.76 -5.09 2.84
N LEU A 53 -12.68 -6.03 2.98
CA LEU A 53 -14.04 -5.77 3.46
C LEU A 53 -14.07 -5.77 4.98
N ASP A 54 -14.86 -4.86 5.54
CA ASP A 54 -15.21 -4.83 6.96
C ASP A 54 -15.81 -6.16 7.42
N LYS A 55 -16.84 -6.67 6.73
CA LYS A 55 -17.50 -7.95 7.06
C LYS A 55 -16.56 -9.15 7.04
N ASP A 56 -15.65 -9.19 6.07
CA ASP A 56 -14.65 -10.26 5.96
C ASP A 56 -13.61 -10.14 7.07
N PHE A 57 -13.21 -8.90 7.39
CA PHE A 57 -12.31 -8.61 8.49
C PHE A 57 -12.96 -9.06 9.80
N GLU A 58 -14.18 -8.61 10.10
CA GLU A 58 -14.89 -8.91 11.35
C GLU A 58 -15.06 -10.42 11.54
N SER A 59 -15.46 -11.13 10.48
CA SER A 59 -15.60 -12.59 10.51
C SER A 59 -14.27 -13.28 10.83
N LYS A 60 -13.19 -12.88 10.17
CA LYS A 60 -11.84 -13.44 10.42
C LYS A 60 -11.31 -13.03 11.80
N TRP A 61 -11.53 -11.79 12.21
CA TRP A 61 -11.07 -11.24 13.48
C TRP A 61 -11.77 -11.91 14.66
N HIS A 62 -13.07 -12.16 14.55
CA HIS A 62 -13.83 -12.93 15.53
C HIS A 62 -13.20 -14.32 15.74
N LEU A 63 -12.80 -15.00 14.66
CA LEU A 63 -12.09 -16.29 14.76
C LEU A 63 -10.73 -16.15 15.44
N VAL A 64 -9.98 -15.07 15.20
CA VAL A 64 -8.72 -14.80 15.91
C VAL A 64 -8.98 -14.62 17.41
N VAL A 65 -9.94 -13.77 17.80
CA VAL A 65 -10.25 -13.51 19.20
C VAL A 65 -10.70 -14.79 19.91
N ALA A 66 -11.57 -15.58 19.29
CA ALA A 66 -12.06 -16.84 19.84
C ALA A 66 -10.95 -17.91 19.98
N ARG A 67 -9.96 -17.93 19.08
CA ARG A 67 -8.86 -18.90 19.10
C ARG A 67 -7.79 -18.57 20.14
N TYR A 68 -7.60 -17.29 20.45
CA TYR A 68 -6.49 -16.80 21.27
C TYR A 68 -6.95 -16.13 22.57
N LEU A 69 -7.92 -16.74 23.27
CA LEU A 69 -8.51 -16.24 24.52
C LEU A 69 -7.48 -15.93 25.63
N ALA A 70 -6.35 -16.64 25.65
CA ALA A 70 -5.26 -16.40 26.60
C ALA A 70 -4.69 -14.97 26.54
N ALA A 71 -4.92 -14.24 25.45
CA ALA A 71 -4.53 -12.86 25.27
C ALA A 71 -5.68 -11.84 25.48
N GLY A 72 -6.78 -12.28 26.10
CA GLY A 72 -8.07 -11.58 26.28
C GLY A 72 -8.01 -10.05 26.25
N ASP A 73 -7.47 -9.42 27.29
CA ASP A 73 -7.45 -7.96 27.42
C ASP A 73 -6.69 -7.25 26.28
N SER A 74 -5.58 -7.84 25.83
CA SER A 74 -4.77 -7.26 24.76
C SER A 74 -5.47 -7.33 23.41
N LEU A 75 -6.20 -8.41 23.13
CA LEU A 75 -7.02 -8.54 21.92
C LEU A 75 -8.30 -7.70 22.00
N HIS A 76 -8.91 -7.59 23.18
CA HIS A 76 -10.06 -6.71 23.41
C HIS A 76 -9.69 -5.25 23.10
N ASN A 77 -8.62 -4.73 23.72
CA ASN A 77 -8.14 -3.36 23.50
C ASN A 77 -7.81 -3.09 22.03
N LEU A 78 -7.31 -4.09 21.30
CA LEU A 78 -7.02 -3.98 19.88
C LEU A 78 -8.31 -3.95 19.02
N SER A 79 -9.36 -4.62 19.49
CA SER A 79 -10.69 -4.66 18.87
C SER A 79 -11.48 -3.35 19.05
N GLU A 80 -11.19 -2.56 20.07
CA GLU A 80 -11.84 -1.24 20.25
C GLU A 80 -11.40 -0.20 19.22
N VAL A 81 -10.27 -0.43 18.54
CA VAL A 81 -9.62 0.54 17.67
C VAL A 81 -9.39 0.04 16.24
N LEU A 82 -10.20 -0.92 15.77
CA LEU A 82 -10.08 -1.53 14.43
C LEU A 82 -9.96 -0.49 13.30
N THR A 83 -10.78 0.56 13.37
CA THR A 83 -10.80 1.65 12.37
C THR A 83 -9.47 2.39 12.22
N ARG A 84 -8.57 2.28 13.21
CA ARG A 84 -7.26 2.95 13.22
C ARG A 84 -6.14 2.08 12.68
N TRP A 85 -6.34 0.79 12.43
CA TRP A 85 -5.23 -0.08 12.01
C TRP A 85 -5.60 -1.15 10.99
N ALA A 86 -6.81 -1.71 11.05
CA ALA A 86 -7.24 -2.80 10.19
C ALA A 86 -7.40 -2.32 8.74
N TRP A 87 -6.89 -3.11 7.78
CA TRP A 87 -6.79 -2.70 6.38
C TRP A 87 -8.13 -2.31 5.77
N ALA A 88 -9.21 -2.99 6.14
CA ALA A 88 -10.57 -2.68 5.68
C ALA A 88 -10.94 -1.19 5.85
N TRP A 89 -10.50 -0.54 6.94
CA TRP A 89 -10.78 0.87 7.20
C TRP A 89 -9.66 1.81 6.74
N VAL A 90 -8.40 1.44 6.95
CA VAL A 90 -7.29 2.39 6.74
C VAL A 90 -6.68 2.33 5.33
N SER A 91 -7.11 1.37 4.50
CA SER A 91 -6.59 1.18 3.13
C SER A 91 -6.81 2.38 2.21
N THR A 92 -7.86 3.16 2.41
CA THR A 92 -8.16 4.36 1.61
C THR A 92 -7.60 5.65 2.16
N ILE A 93 -6.99 5.61 3.33
CA ILE A 93 -6.37 6.78 3.93
C ILE A 93 -4.99 6.93 3.29
N PHE A 94 -4.72 8.09 2.71
CA PHE A 94 -3.43 8.39 2.12
C PHE A 94 -2.37 8.50 3.21
N THR A 95 -1.41 7.57 3.21
CA THR A 95 -0.32 7.51 4.21
C THR A 95 1.06 7.72 3.60
N ALA A 96 1.16 7.91 2.29
CA ALA A 96 2.43 8.00 1.56
C ALA A 96 3.42 6.88 1.94
N GLY A 97 2.91 5.67 2.23
CA GLY A 97 3.70 4.51 2.63
C GLY A 97 4.22 4.48 4.08
N ILE A 98 3.81 5.40 4.97
CA ILE A 98 4.25 5.53 6.38
C ILE A 98 3.65 4.43 7.30
N ARG A 99 3.32 3.26 6.75
CA ARG A 99 2.76 2.14 7.53
C ARG A 99 3.80 1.07 7.85
N THR A 100 4.83 0.96 7.03
CA THR A 100 5.93 0.00 7.22
C THR A 100 7.20 0.74 7.62
N ASN A 101 8.11 0.02 8.28
CA ASN A 101 9.40 0.60 8.66
C ASN A 101 10.29 0.97 7.47
N GLY A 102 9.92 0.66 6.21
CA GLY A 102 10.75 0.92 5.05
C GLY A 102 11.14 2.39 4.92
N ARG A 103 10.17 3.31 5.06
CA ARG A 103 10.43 4.75 4.99
C ARG A 103 11.18 5.29 6.20
N VAL A 104 10.74 4.93 7.40
CA VAL A 104 11.44 5.35 8.64
C VAL A 104 12.87 4.81 8.66
N LYS A 105 13.11 3.60 8.14
CA LYS A 105 14.45 3.03 8.01
C LYS A 105 15.26 3.73 6.94
N SER A 106 14.68 4.08 5.78
CA SER A 106 15.41 4.84 4.76
C SER A 106 15.74 6.25 5.24
N GLU A 107 14.81 6.94 5.90
CA GLU A 107 15.05 8.25 6.51
C GLU A 107 16.08 8.12 7.64
N ASN A 108 15.94 7.16 8.56
CA ASN A 108 16.95 6.90 9.59
C ASN A 108 18.32 6.51 9.02
N GLN A 109 18.38 5.83 7.87
CA GLN A 109 19.63 5.50 7.21
C GLN A 109 20.29 6.76 6.63
N VAL A 110 19.51 7.66 6.03
CA VAL A 110 19.99 8.98 5.59
C VAL A 110 20.42 9.81 6.79
N THR A 111 19.61 9.87 7.86
CA THR A 111 19.94 10.54 9.13
C THR A 111 21.24 10.00 9.71
N LYS A 112 21.42 8.68 9.78
CA LYS A 112 22.69 8.05 10.21
C LYS A 112 23.86 8.32 9.26
N GLY A 113 23.61 8.66 8.00
CA GLY A 113 24.65 9.08 7.06
C GLY A 113 25.12 10.52 7.30
N ILE A 114 24.22 11.40 7.73
CA ILE A 114 24.51 12.81 8.03
C ILE A 114 24.91 13.04 9.50
N THR A 115 24.48 12.17 10.41
CA THR A 115 24.83 12.20 11.84
C THR A 115 25.81 11.07 12.18
N GLY A 116 26.84 11.34 12.97
CA GLY A 116 27.74 10.29 13.45
C GLY A 116 28.77 10.82 14.45
N PRO A 117 29.53 9.93 15.13
CA PRO A 117 30.46 10.31 16.20
C PRO A 117 31.56 11.31 15.75
N GLY A 118 31.84 11.37 14.45
CA GLY A 118 32.83 12.27 13.85
C GLY A 118 32.25 13.49 13.13
N LYS A 119 30.96 13.78 13.26
CA LYS A 119 30.30 14.92 12.59
C LYS A 119 29.95 15.99 13.60
N ASN A 120 30.38 17.23 13.36
CA ASN A 120 30.00 18.37 14.22
C ASN A 120 28.63 18.95 13.82
N LEU A 121 28.02 19.72 14.73
CA LEU A 121 26.68 20.28 14.53
C LEU A 121 26.59 21.16 13.27
N PHE A 122 27.66 21.88 12.93
CA PHE A 122 27.72 22.68 11.71
C PHE A 122 27.69 21.81 10.45
N GLN A 123 28.42 20.69 10.42
CA GLN A 123 28.38 19.73 9.31
C GLN A 123 27.02 19.04 9.17
N VAL A 124 26.36 18.72 10.30
CA VAL A 124 24.98 18.20 10.31
C VAL A 124 24.01 19.27 9.78
N PHE A 125 24.12 20.51 10.26
CA PHE A 125 23.30 21.64 9.83
C PHE A 125 23.49 21.96 8.34
N THR A 126 24.73 21.97 7.86
CA THR A 126 25.03 22.13 6.44
C THR A 126 24.46 20.96 5.66
N ALA A 127 24.69 19.69 6.03
CA ALA A 127 24.14 18.55 5.30
C ALA A 127 22.59 18.47 5.29
N LEU A 128 21.93 19.03 6.30
CA LEU A 128 20.46 19.15 6.36
C LEU A 128 19.92 20.30 5.48
N ASN A 129 20.70 21.38 5.33
CA ASN A 129 20.30 22.59 4.61
C ASN A 129 20.92 22.73 3.20
N GLU A 130 21.92 21.92 2.87
CA GLU A 130 22.55 21.87 1.57
C GLU A 130 21.50 21.38 0.58
N PRO A 131 21.22 22.14 -0.50
CA PRO A 131 19.91 22.12 -1.11
C PRO A 131 19.49 20.74 -1.56
N THR A 132 18.25 20.41 -1.20
CA THR A 132 17.38 19.36 -1.71
C THR A 132 17.39 19.25 -3.26
N LYS A 133 18.02 20.19 -3.98
CA LYS A 133 18.23 20.22 -5.43
C LYS A 133 19.39 19.31 -5.91
N GLU A 134 20.54 19.28 -5.25
CA GLU A 134 21.71 18.49 -5.73
C GLU A 134 21.60 17.01 -5.38
N GLN A 135 21.14 16.68 -4.16
CA GLN A 135 20.79 15.30 -3.82
C GLN A 135 19.65 14.78 -4.70
N SER A 136 18.68 15.62 -5.09
CA SER A 136 17.67 15.21 -6.07
C SER A 136 18.30 14.96 -7.43
N ARG A 137 19.22 15.80 -7.91
CA ARG A 137 19.79 15.67 -9.25
C ARG A 137 20.71 14.47 -9.37
N ASP A 138 21.66 14.30 -8.45
CA ASP A 138 22.62 13.18 -8.49
C ASP A 138 22.01 11.85 -8.08
N THR A 139 21.06 11.84 -7.13
CA THR A 139 20.30 10.62 -6.84
C THR A 139 19.32 10.31 -7.96
N VAL A 140 18.67 11.29 -8.59
CA VAL A 140 17.85 11.07 -9.80
C VAL A 140 18.71 10.57 -10.94
N ILE A 141 19.91 11.10 -11.14
CA ILE A 141 20.85 10.66 -12.16
C ILE A 141 21.31 9.24 -11.85
N ARG A 142 21.75 8.93 -10.63
CA ARG A 142 22.17 7.57 -10.21
C ARG A 142 21.03 6.57 -10.25
N VAL A 143 19.81 6.95 -9.88
CA VAL A 143 18.62 6.09 -9.99
C VAL A 143 18.17 5.94 -11.44
N ARG A 144 18.24 6.98 -12.26
CA ARG A 144 18.02 6.89 -13.72
C ARG A 144 19.09 6.05 -14.39
N GLU A 145 20.33 6.11 -13.93
CA GLU A 145 21.44 5.29 -14.40
C GLU A 145 21.32 3.85 -13.90
N ALA A 146 20.93 3.63 -12.66
CA ALA A 146 20.65 2.30 -12.12
C ALA A 146 19.41 1.68 -12.77
N ALA A 147 18.35 2.45 -13.04
CA ALA A 147 17.20 2.01 -13.82
C ALA A 147 17.57 1.74 -15.28
N ARG A 148 18.48 2.52 -15.87
CA ARG A 148 19.07 2.25 -17.20
C ARG A 148 19.99 1.02 -17.18
N LYS A 149 20.67 0.75 -16.07
CA LYS A 149 21.61 -0.37 -15.90
C LYS A 149 20.94 -1.65 -15.39
N SER A 150 19.75 -1.60 -14.78
CA SER A 150 19.16 -2.78 -14.15
C SER A 150 18.50 -3.72 -15.15
N HIS A 151 17.86 -3.29 -16.24
CA HIS A 151 17.29 -4.25 -17.21
C HIS A 151 17.12 -3.69 -18.64
N PRO A 152 18.02 -3.99 -19.59
CA PRO A 152 17.72 -3.78 -21.00
C PRO A 152 17.08 -5.05 -21.57
N THR A 153 15.73 -5.07 -21.66
CA THR A 153 14.98 -5.50 -22.87
C THR A 153 13.47 -5.59 -22.63
N GLN A 154 12.98 -6.22 -21.55
CA GLN A 154 11.52 -6.45 -21.42
C GLN A 154 10.73 -5.23 -20.93
N LEU A 155 11.18 -4.52 -19.89
CA LEU A 155 10.42 -3.38 -19.35
C LEU A 155 10.38 -2.19 -20.31
N GLU A 156 11.49 -1.84 -20.95
CA GLU A 156 11.50 -0.79 -21.98
C GLU A 156 10.60 -1.15 -23.16
N THR A 157 10.54 -2.43 -23.54
CA THR A 157 9.67 -2.87 -24.64
C THR A 157 8.20 -2.78 -24.23
N LEU A 158 7.86 -3.26 -23.03
CA LEU A 158 6.48 -3.34 -22.58
C LEU A 158 5.93 -1.99 -22.12
N PHE A 159 6.74 -1.13 -21.51
CA PHE A 159 6.30 0.06 -20.77
C PHE A 159 6.97 1.35 -21.24
N LYS A 160 7.46 1.43 -22.49
CA LYS A 160 8.20 2.58 -23.00
C LYS A 160 7.52 3.92 -22.69
N SER A 161 6.23 4.04 -23.02
CA SER A 161 5.46 5.28 -22.83
C SER A 161 5.31 5.65 -21.36
N VAL A 162 5.06 4.67 -20.49
CA VAL A 162 4.99 4.85 -19.04
C VAL A 162 6.34 5.31 -18.49
N LEU A 163 7.42 4.65 -18.89
CA LEU A 163 8.78 4.97 -18.45
C LEU A 163 9.21 6.36 -18.92
N ASP A 164 8.84 6.77 -20.13
CA ASP A 164 9.08 8.11 -20.64
C ASP A 164 8.36 9.17 -19.81
N LEU A 165 7.09 8.95 -19.46
CA LEU A 165 6.35 9.85 -18.57
C LEU A 165 6.99 9.92 -17.17
N LEU A 166 7.34 8.78 -16.58
CA LEU A 166 8.00 8.73 -15.28
C LEU A 166 9.34 9.47 -15.28
N ARG A 167 10.08 9.44 -16.39
CA ARG A 167 11.35 10.18 -16.55
C ARG A 167 11.15 11.69 -16.55
N LEU A 168 10.00 12.19 -16.99
CA LEU A 168 9.69 13.63 -16.97
C LEU A 168 9.42 14.16 -15.56
N HIS A 169 9.09 13.29 -14.59
CA HIS A 169 8.77 13.71 -13.23
C HIS A 169 10.01 13.66 -12.30
N PRO A 170 10.27 14.72 -11.52
CA PRO A 170 11.49 14.82 -10.70
C PRO A 170 11.41 14.08 -9.34
N ARG A 171 10.31 13.39 -9.02
CA ARG A 171 10.13 12.75 -7.70
C ARG A 171 10.72 11.33 -7.67
N LEU A 172 11.91 11.22 -7.07
CA LEU A 172 12.65 9.97 -6.86
C LEU A 172 11.84 8.83 -6.29
N PHE A 173 11.06 9.10 -5.25
CA PHE A 173 10.24 8.10 -4.58
C PHE A 173 9.21 7.49 -5.54
N THR A 174 8.45 8.33 -6.25
CA THR A 174 7.47 7.89 -7.24
C THR A 174 8.12 7.09 -8.35
N LEU A 175 9.29 7.54 -8.84
CA LEU A 175 10.05 6.82 -9.86
C LEU A 175 10.45 5.41 -9.37
N GLN A 176 11.11 5.32 -8.21
CA GLN A 176 11.55 4.03 -7.65
C GLN A 176 10.38 3.08 -7.37
N MET A 177 9.31 3.59 -6.76
CA MET A 177 8.12 2.79 -6.47
C MET A 177 7.46 2.32 -7.76
N CYS A 178 7.23 3.19 -8.74
CA CYS A 178 6.66 2.79 -10.03
C CYS A 178 7.54 1.77 -10.76
N HIS A 179 8.87 1.93 -10.77
CA HIS A 179 9.79 0.94 -11.34
C HIS A 179 9.65 -0.43 -10.66
N GLN A 180 9.63 -0.47 -9.33
CA GLN A 180 9.42 -1.72 -8.59
C GLN A 180 8.04 -2.34 -8.90
N GLN A 181 7.00 -1.52 -9.05
CA GLN A 181 5.67 -2.01 -9.40
C GLN A 181 5.61 -2.54 -10.84
N LEU A 182 6.33 -1.92 -11.78
CA LEU A 182 6.48 -2.39 -13.16
C LEU A 182 7.16 -3.76 -13.20
N GLU A 183 8.29 -3.92 -12.51
CA GLU A 183 8.99 -5.21 -12.38
C GLU A 183 8.08 -6.29 -11.79
N LEU A 184 7.40 -5.97 -10.67
CA LEU A 184 6.55 -6.93 -10.00
C LEU A 184 5.27 -7.27 -10.80
N SER A 185 4.87 -6.43 -11.76
CA SER A 185 3.71 -6.69 -12.61
C SER A 185 3.90 -7.89 -13.53
N LEU A 186 5.16 -8.22 -13.88
CA LEU A 186 5.51 -9.33 -14.76
C LEU A 186 5.15 -10.72 -14.19
N TYR A 187 4.89 -10.79 -12.88
CA TYR A 187 4.49 -12.01 -12.18
C TYR A 187 2.97 -12.18 -12.07
N TYR A 188 2.19 -11.38 -12.81
CA TYR A 188 0.74 -11.43 -12.78
C TYR A 188 0.14 -11.69 -14.16
N THR A 189 -1.07 -12.23 -14.17
CA THR A 189 -1.93 -12.35 -15.36
C THR A 189 -3.24 -11.60 -15.14
N THR A 190 -3.90 -11.21 -16.25
CA THR A 190 -5.15 -10.46 -16.24
C THR A 190 -6.24 -11.27 -16.92
N HIS A 191 -7.42 -11.34 -16.30
CA HIS A 191 -8.61 -11.99 -16.84
C HIS A 191 -9.81 -11.05 -16.72
N ALA A 192 -10.47 -10.73 -17.83
CA ALA A 192 -11.70 -9.94 -17.79
C ALA A 192 -12.84 -10.77 -17.22
N LEU A 193 -13.52 -10.25 -16.20
CA LEU A 193 -14.72 -10.85 -15.65
C LEU A 193 -15.91 -10.47 -16.52
N GLN A 194 -16.73 -11.46 -16.85
CA GLN A 194 -17.96 -11.27 -17.62
C GLN A 194 -19.13 -11.06 -16.67
N LEU A 195 -20.04 -10.16 -17.02
CA LEU A 195 -21.28 -9.97 -16.29
C LEU A 195 -22.06 -11.30 -16.29
N PRO A 196 -22.52 -11.79 -15.12
CA PRO A 196 -23.39 -12.96 -15.08
C PRO A 196 -24.67 -12.73 -15.88
N HIS A 197 -25.21 -13.81 -16.44
CA HIS A 197 -26.44 -13.75 -17.24
C HIS A 197 -27.58 -13.13 -16.42
N GLY A 198 -28.25 -12.13 -17.00
CA GLY A 198 -29.37 -11.41 -16.36
C GLY A 198 -28.97 -10.16 -15.55
N ILE A 199 -27.67 -9.86 -15.43
CA ILE A 199 -27.19 -8.72 -14.64
C ILE A 199 -26.74 -7.59 -15.56
N ARG A 200 -27.34 -6.40 -15.37
CA ARG A 200 -27.11 -5.23 -16.24
C ARG A 200 -25.88 -4.41 -15.87
N ASN A 201 -25.39 -4.50 -14.64
CA ASN A 201 -24.23 -3.76 -14.16
C ASN A 201 -23.59 -4.41 -12.92
N TRP A 202 -22.35 -4.02 -12.64
CA TRP A 202 -21.55 -4.58 -11.54
C TRP A 202 -21.93 -4.06 -10.14
N VAL A 203 -22.88 -3.13 -10.03
CA VAL A 203 -23.17 -2.36 -8.80
C VAL A 203 -23.57 -3.29 -7.63
N ARG A 204 -24.25 -4.41 -7.91
CA ARG A 204 -24.63 -5.39 -6.87
C ARG A 204 -23.55 -6.42 -6.50
N HIS A 205 -22.47 -6.51 -7.27
CA HIS A 205 -21.39 -7.48 -7.03
C HIS A 205 -20.14 -6.86 -6.39
N LEU A 206 -20.14 -5.54 -6.24
CA LEU A 206 -19.04 -4.77 -5.72
C LEU A 206 -19.35 -4.25 -4.32
N ASP A 207 -19.75 -5.14 -3.39
CA ASP A 207 -19.90 -4.78 -1.97
C ASP A 207 -18.64 -4.04 -1.46
N PHE A 208 -17.47 -4.49 -1.94
CA PHE A 208 -16.16 -3.86 -1.78
C PHE A 208 -16.11 -2.36 -2.09
N PHE A 209 -16.79 -1.94 -3.14
CA PHE A 209 -16.76 -0.55 -3.62
C PHE A 209 -18.05 0.20 -3.23
N SER A 210 -19.00 -0.44 -2.54
CA SER A 210 -20.29 0.14 -2.15
C SER A 210 -20.34 0.62 -0.69
N SER A 211 -19.48 0.08 0.18
CA SER A 211 -19.41 0.44 1.60
C SER A 211 -18.88 1.87 1.77
N ASP A 212 -19.73 2.80 2.23
CA ASP A 212 -19.50 4.15 2.79
C ASP A 212 -18.27 5.00 2.37
N ARG A 213 -17.65 4.68 1.24
CA ARG A 213 -16.56 5.43 0.63
C ARG A 213 -17.20 6.47 -0.30
N PRO A 214 -17.21 7.77 0.07
CA PRO A 214 -17.94 8.80 -0.67
C PRO A 214 -17.49 8.92 -2.14
N HIS A 215 -16.25 8.55 -2.45
CA HIS A 215 -15.69 8.62 -3.81
C HIS A 215 -16.19 7.51 -4.75
N CYS A 216 -16.70 6.39 -4.24
CA CYS A 216 -17.14 5.26 -5.06
C CYS A 216 -18.63 5.29 -5.44
N LYS A 217 -19.43 6.15 -4.79
CA LYS A 217 -20.89 6.21 -4.99
C LYS A 217 -21.30 6.85 -6.34
N ILE A 218 -20.36 7.35 -7.15
CA ILE A 218 -20.66 8.24 -8.28
C ILE A 218 -20.47 7.56 -9.65
N LEU A 219 -19.67 6.50 -9.77
CA LEU A 219 -19.37 5.89 -11.07
C LEU A 219 -19.77 4.43 -11.17
N VAL A 220 -20.43 4.10 -12.28
CA VAL A 220 -20.71 2.72 -12.66
C VAL A 220 -19.44 2.13 -13.30
N PRO A 221 -18.92 0.99 -12.79
CA PRO A 221 -17.80 0.29 -13.39
C PRO A 221 -18.07 -0.07 -14.86
N SER A 222 -17.08 0.15 -15.73
CA SER A 222 -17.13 -0.34 -17.12
C SER A 222 -16.67 -1.79 -17.22
N HIS A 223 -15.56 -2.13 -16.55
CA HIS A 223 -14.96 -3.46 -16.60
C HIS A 223 -14.42 -3.87 -15.23
N LEU A 224 -14.51 -5.16 -14.93
CA LEU A 224 -13.84 -5.78 -13.79
C LEU A 224 -12.80 -6.77 -14.32
N LEU A 225 -11.63 -6.72 -13.74
CA LEU A 225 -10.51 -7.58 -14.10
C LEU A 225 -10.09 -8.36 -12.85
N LYS A 226 -9.97 -9.68 -13.00
CA LYS A 226 -9.32 -10.55 -12.04
C LYS A 226 -7.84 -10.65 -12.40
N ILE A 227 -7.00 -10.18 -11.50
CA ILE A 227 -5.55 -10.21 -11.61
C ILE A 227 -5.04 -11.35 -10.74
N VAL A 228 -4.19 -12.23 -11.29
CA VAL A 228 -3.75 -13.44 -10.59
C VAL A 228 -2.23 -13.50 -10.57
N HIS A 229 -1.64 -13.69 -9.39
CA HIS A 229 -0.22 -13.92 -9.25
C HIS A 229 0.13 -15.31 -9.76
N THR A 230 1.09 -15.43 -10.68
CA THR A 230 1.38 -16.67 -11.40
C THR A 230 1.84 -17.81 -10.50
N GLN A 231 2.61 -17.51 -9.45
CA GLN A 231 3.14 -18.53 -8.55
C GLN A 231 2.22 -18.83 -7.37
N SER A 232 1.79 -17.80 -6.65
CA SER A 232 1.01 -17.99 -5.41
C SER A 232 -0.49 -18.14 -5.63
N GLN A 233 -0.97 -17.91 -6.86
CA GLN A 233 -2.39 -17.88 -7.21
C GLN A 233 -3.20 -16.84 -6.41
N ALA A 234 -2.53 -15.91 -5.73
CA ALA A 234 -3.18 -14.80 -5.05
C ALA A 234 -3.92 -13.93 -6.07
N THR A 235 -5.16 -13.55 -5.75
CA THR A 235 -6.03 -12.83 -6.67
C THR A 235 -6.30 -11.41 -6.20
N HIS A 236 -6.42 -10.50 -7.16
CA HIS A 236 -6.78 -9.11 -6.96
C HIS A 236 -7.88 -8.71 -7.94
N ILE A 237 -8.78 -7.82 -7.53
CA ILE A 237 -9.78 -7.20 -8.39
C ILE A 237 -9.32 -5.79 -8.76
N LEU A 238 -9.35 -5.52 -10.05
CA LEU A 238 -9.11 -4.21 -10.64
C LEU A 238 -10.38 -3.76 -11.36
N VAL A 239 -10.89 -2.60 -10.97
CA VAL A 239 -12.09 -1.98 -11.53
C VAL A 239 -11.67 -0.85 -12.43
N LEU A 240 -12.24 -0.81 -13.62
CA LEU A 240 -12.04 0.26 -14.59
C LEU A 240 -13.34 1.06 -14.73
N PHE A 241 -13.21 2.37 -14.87
CA PHE A 241 -14.32 3.29 -15.05
C PHE A 241 -14.34 3.87 -16.47
N PRO A 242 -15.50 4.31 -16.99
CA PRO A 242 -15.63 4.87 -18.34
C PRO A 242 -14.74 6.08 -18.63
N ASP A 243 -14.39 6.84 -17.59
CA ASP A 243 -13.57 8.06 -17.70
C ASP A 243 -12.06 7.81 -17.59
N GLY A 244 -11.64 6.55 -17.66
CA GLY A 244 -10.22 6.16 -17.59
C GLY A 244 -9.67 6.02 -16.17
N ARG A 245 -10.46 6.35 -15.13
CA ARG A 245 -10.06 6.04 -13.75
C ARG A 245 -10.07 4.54 -13.49
N TYR A 246 -9.32 4.12 -12.49
CA TYR A 246 -9.33 2.75 -12.01
C TYR A 246 -9.33 2.72 -10.48
N MET A 247 -9.69 1.56 -9.94
CA MET A 247 -9.51 1.23 -8.53
C MET A 247 -9.03 -0.21 -8.40
N CYS A 248 -8.12 -0.46 -7.46
CA CYS A 248 -7.63 -1.82 -7.20
C CYS A 248 -7.87 -2.17 -5.73
N ASP A 249 -8.22 -3.43 -5.48
CA ASP A 249 -8.42 -3.91 -4.12
C ASP A 249 -7.15 -3.93 -3.25
N CYS A 250 -5.98 -3.76 -3.86
CA CYS A 250 -4.73 -3.56 -3.17
C CYS A 250 -4.58 -2.16 -2.56
N CYS A 251 -5.47 -1.22 -2.90
CA CYS A 251 -5.54 0.18 -2.45
C CYS A 251 -4.23 0.97 -2.50
N MET A 252 -3.27 0.57 -3.35
CA MET A 252 -1.95 1.19 -3.39
C MET A 252 -2.01 2.62 -3.96
N GLN A 253 -2.94 2.89 -4.88
CA GLN A 253 -3.14 4.24 -5.41
C GLN A 253 -3.65 5.18 -4.32
N GLU A 254 -4.64 4.76 -3.54
CA GLU A 254 -5.24 5.55 -2.47
C GLU A 254 -4.31 5.68 -1.27
N ASN A 255 -3.67 4.58 -0.85
CA ASN A 255 -2.83 4.56 0.35
C ASN A 255 -1.45 5.20 0.15
N VAL A 256 -0.84 5.03 -1.03
CA VAL A 256 0.55 5.41 -1.31
C VAL A 256 0.66 6.49 -2.38
N GLY A 257 -0.35 6.66 -3.24
CA GLY A 257 -0.33 7.65 -4.34
C GLY A 257 0.48 7.19 -5.55
N VAL A 258 0.63 5.88 -5.75
CA VAL A 258 1.38 5.32 -6.88
C VAL A 258 0.59 4.20 -7.57
N VAL A 259 0.84 4.04 -8.87
CA VAL A 259 0.18 3.01 -9.67
C VAL A 259 0.65 1.62 -9.24
N CYS A 260 -0.30 0.72 -9.03
CA CYS A 260 0.00 -0.63 -8.54
C CYS A 260 0.42 -1.58 -9.67
N ARG A 261 1.18 -2.62 -9.32
CA ARG A 261 1.55 -3.72 -10.23
C ARG A 261 0.36 -4.35 -10.96
N HIS A 262 -0.82 -4.40 -10.32
CA HIS A 262 -2.04 -4.98 -10.89
C HIS A 262 -2.60 -4.14 -12.03
N TYR A 263 -2.48 -2.82 -11.93
CA TYR A 263 -2.82 -1.92 -13.02
C TYR A 263 -1.84 -2.08 -14.19
N PHE A 264 -0.54 -2.14 -13.90
CA PHE A 264 0.49 -2.27 -14.95
C PHE A 264 0.33 -3.53 -15.79
N VAL A 265 0.03 -4.67 -15.19
CA VAL A 265 -0.24 -5.89 -15.96
C VAL A 265 -1.51 -5.75 -16.82
N ALA A 266 -2.56 -5.11 -16.30
CA ALA A 266 -3.77 -4.85 -17.07
C ALA A 266 -3.50 -3.89 -18.24
N TRP A 267 -2.71 -2.85 -18.01
CA TRP A 267 -2.30 -1.85 -19.01
C TRP A 267 -1.56 -2.49 -20.19
N VAL A 268 -0.67 -3.47 -19.93
CA VAL A 268 0.01 -4.22 -20.99
C VAL A 268 -0.95 -5.11 -21.78
N LYS A 269 -1.95 -5.70 -21.12
CA LYS A 269 -2.82 -6.73 -21.70
C LYS A 269 -4.07 -6.19 -22.38
N ILE A 270 -4.50 -4.97 -22.05
CA ILE A 270 -5.74 -4.37 -22.54
C ILE A 270 -5.38 -3.14 -23.37
N PRO A 271 -5.44 -3.24 -24.71
CA PRO A 271 -5.19 -2.11 -25.59
C PRO A 271 -6.12 -0.94 -25.29
N GLY A 272 -5.57 0.28 -25.31
CA GLY A 272 -6.35 1.51 -25.11
C GLY A 272 -6.59 1.92 -23.66
N LEU A 273 -6.06 1.20 -22.67
CA LEU A 273 -6.07 1.69 -21.29
C LEU A 273 -5.21 2.96 -21.16
N PRO A 274 -5.78 4.06 -20.63
CA PRO A 274 -5.04 5.31 -20.49
C PRO A 274 -3.95 5.19 -19.41
N PHE A 275 -2.89 5.96 -19.53
CA PHE A 275 -1.95 6.19 -18.44
C PHE A 275 -1.83 7.71 -18.29
N THR A 276 -2.61 8.27 -17.36
CA THR A 276 -2.73 9.71 -17.10
C THR A 276 -2.32 10.05 -15.69
#